data_AF-A0AAD5WIG3-F1
#
_entry.id   AF-A0AAD5WIG3-F1
#
_cell.length_a   1.000
_cell.length_b   1.000
_cell.length_c   1.000
_cell.angle_alpha   90.00
_cell.angle_beta   90.00
_cell.angle_gamma   90.00
#
_symmetry.space_group_name_H-M   'P 1'
#
loop_
_entity.id
_entity.type
_entity.pdbx_description
1 polymer ?
#
loop_
_entity_poly.entity_id
_entity_poly.type
_entity_poly.pdbx_seq_one_letter_code
_entity_poly.pdbx_strand_id
1 'polypeptide(L)'
;MSVKFKALTSFRAFGNQIFVQEVLHLLSCDPGLQALMPRFALIIFEGVRCNIAEQKLPVLRNILRLVKTLVDNPQVNIDKCLNDIIPALCLCVVCREFSADPEDKRHFRLREFTAVILANICKRPHLADVRARVTTFLCRMFTDSRANLASLYGALYALGELGCEVLFKYYKFFTFSFSLFMRT
;
A
#
# COMPACT_ATOMS: atom_id res chain seq x y z
N MET A 1 -28.28 -9.58 0.73
CA MET A 1 -26.82 -9.51 0.48
C MET A 1 -26.43 -10.73 -0.36
N SER A 2 -26.02 -10.52 -1.62
CA SER A 2 -25.81 -11.58 -2.63
C SER A 2 -24.75 -12.62 -2.19
N VAL A 3 -24.94 -13.90 -2.55
CA VAL A 3 -23.99 -14.99 -2.33
C VAL A 3 -22.59 -14.66 -2.87
N LYS A 4 -22.52 -13.90 -3.98
CA LYS A 4 -21.26 -13.41 -4.55
C LYS A 4 -20.48 -12.55 -3.54
N PHE A 5 -21.13 -11.66 -2.79
CA PHE A 5 -20.46 -10.82 -1.80
C PHE A 5 -19.88 -11.60 -0.61
N LYS A 6 -20.52 -12.69 -0.18
CA LYS A 6 -19.95 -13.58 0.85
C LYS A 6 -18.74 -14.35 0.34
N ALA A 7 -18.79 -14.86 -0.90
CA ALA A 7 -17.64 -15.51 -1.53
C ALA A 7 -16.46 -14.55 -1.71
N LEU A 8 -16.74 -13.27 -1.96
CA LEU A 8 -15.75 -12.20 -2.09
C LEU A 8 -15.02 -11.84 -0.81
N THR A 9 -15.67 -12.03 0.34
CA THR A 9 -15.00 -11.88 1.62
C THR A 9 -14.04 -13.03 1.95
N SER A 10 -13.97 -14.06 1.10
CA SER A 10 -13.05 -15.19 1.29
C SER A 10 -11.74 -14.98 0.55
N PHE A 11 -10.64 -15.39 1.20
CA PHE A 11 -9.29 -15.21 0.69
C PHE A 11 -9.00 -15.98 -0.61
N ARG A 12 -9.67 -17.12 -0.79
CA ARG A 12 -9.49 -18.02 -1.94
C ARG A 12 -9.92 -17.40 -3.27
N ALA A 13 -10.78 -16.38 -3.24
CA ALA A 13 -11.24 -15.67 -4.44
C ALA A 13 -10.11 -14.97 -5.21
N PHE A 14 -9.05 -14.51 -4.53
CA PHE A 14 -8.00 -13.69 -5.14
C PHE A 14 -6.96 -14.48 -5.95
N GLY A 15 -7.08 -15.81 -6.03
CA GLY A 15 -6.20 -16.66 -6.85
C GLY A 15 -6.58 -16.73 -8.34
N ASN A 16 -7.86 -16.50 -8.69
CA ASN A 16 -8.35 -16.63 -10.07
C ASN A 16 -8.50 -15.24 -10.74
N GLN A 17 -7.72 -14.97 -11.78
CA GLN A 17 -7.67 -13.65 -12.42
C GLN A 17 -8.97 -13.24 -13.10
N ILE A 18 -9.68 -14.17 -13.76
CA ILE A 18 -10.93 -13.86 -14.47
C ILE A 18 -12.01 -13.48 -13.45
N PHE A 19 -12.14 -14.29 -12.40
CA PHE A 19 -13.06 -14.02 -11.30
C PHE A 19 -12.77 -12.66 -10.65
N VAL A 20 -11.50 -12.35 -10.40
CA VAL A 20 -11.10 -11.05 -9.82
C VAL A 20 -11.52 -9.89 -10.72
N GLN A 21 -11.37 -9.98 -12.05
CA GLN A 21 -11.73 -8.88 -12.95
C GLN A 21 -13.23 -8.56 -12.92
N GLU A 22 -14.08 -9.58 -13.08
CA GLU A 22 -15.55 -9.41 -13.02
C GLU A 22 -15.98 -8.77 -11.71
N VAL A 23 -15.36 -9.22 -10.62
CA VAL A 23 -15.64 -8.74 -9.27
C VAL A 23 -15.25 -7.29 -9.11
N LEU A 24 -14.04 -6.90 -9.52
CA LEU A 24 -13.59 -5.52 -9.41
C LEU A 24 -14.49 -4.57 -10.20
N HIS A 25 -15.01 -5.04 -11.34
CA HIS A 25 -15.99 -4.27 -12.11
C HIS A 25 -17.32 -4.09 -11.37
N LEU A 26 -17.81 -5.12 -10.68
CA LEU A 26 -19.02 -4.99 -9.85
C LEU A 26 -18.81 -4.03 -8.67
N LEU A 27 -17.63 -4.03 -8.06
CA LEU A 27 -17.33 -3.22 -6.87
C LEU A 27 -17.06 -1.74 -7.18
N SER A 28 -16.79 -1.36 -8.42
CA SER A 28 -16.42 0.03 -8.75
C SER A 28 -17.56 1.02 -8.59
N CYS A 29 -18.81 0.55 -8.68
CA CYS A 29 -20.01 1.41 -8.68
C CYS A 29 -21.10 0.96 -7.68
N ASP A 30 -20.85 -0.05 -6.83
CA ASP A 30 -21.88 -0.57 -5.93
C ASP A 30 -22.02 0.28 -4.65
N PRO A 31 -23.18 0.92 -4.40
CA PRO A 31 -23.43 1.70 -3.19
C PRO A 31 -23.60 0.85 -1.92
N GLY A 32 -23.91 -0.46 -2.05
CA GLY A 32 -24.08 -1.37 -0.92
C GLY A 32 -22.76 -1.76 -0.23
N LEU A 33 -21.63 -1.33 -0.77
CA LEU A 33 -20.30 -1.73 -0.32
C LEU A 33 -19.90 -1.12 1.02
N GLN A 34 -20.45 0.05 1.39
CA GLN A 34 -20.09 0.75 2.62
C GLN A 34 -20.28 -0.09 3.88
N ALA A 35 -21.34 -0.91 3.93
CA ALA A 35 -21.61 -1.81 5.07
C ALA A 35 -20.60 -2.96 5.19
N LEU A 36 -19.86 -3.26 4.12
CA LEU A 36 -18.87 -4.33 4.06
C LEU A 36 -17.43 -3.83 4.25
N MET A 37 -17.21 -2.51 4.31
CA MET A 37 -15.88 -1.92 4.41
C MET A 37 -15.02 -2.45 5.56
N PRO A 38 -15.54 -2.62 6.80
CA PRO A 38 -14.74 -3.18 7.88
C PRO A 38 -14.24 -4.60 7.58
N ARG A 39 -15.04 -5.41 6.87
CA ARG A 39 -14.62 -6.76 6.46
C ARG A 39 -13.56 -6.71 5.38
N PHE A 40 -13.73 -5.84 4.38
CA PHE A 40 -12.70 -5.64 3.35
C PHE A 40 -11.38 -5.17 3.97
N ALA A 41 -11.41 -4.23 4.91
CA ALA A 41 -10.21 -3.75 5.61
C ALA A 41 -9.46 -4.90 6.30
N LEU A 42 -10.17 -5.77 7.02
CA LEU A 42 -9.58 -6.96 7.66
C LEU A 42 -8.97 -7.91 6.63
N ILE A 43 -9.68 -8.20 5.53
CA ILE A 43 -9.20 -9.08 4.46
C ILE A 43 -7.96 -8.50 3.78
N ILE A 44 -7.93 -7.19 3.54
CA ILE A 44 -6.77 -6.51 2.96
C ILE A 44 -5.59 -6.61 3.92
N PHE A 45 -5.80 -6.31 5.21
CA PHE A 45 -4.74 -6.32 6.21
C PHE A 45 -4.14 -7.71 6.42
N GLU A 46 -4.96 -8.69 6.79
CA GLU A 46 -4.52 -10.08 6.97
C GLU A 46 -4.00 -10.65 5.66
N GLY A 47 -4.61 -10.25 4.55
CA GLY A 47 -4.25 -10.77 3.26
C GLY A 47 -2.91 -10.35 2.74
N VAL A 48 -2.56 -9.08 2.94
CA VAL A 48 -1.23 -8.60 2.63
C VAL A 48 -0.20 -9.33 3.49
N ARG A 49 -0.46 -9.46 4.80
CA ARG A 49 0.45 -10.14 5.73
C ARG A 49 0.70 -11.60 5.33
N CYS A 50 -0.36 -12.39 5.14
CA CYS A 50 -0.25 -13.81 4.82
C CYS A 50 0.42 -14.03 3.47
N ASN A 51 0.07 -13.28 2.42
CA ASN A 51 0.71 -13.50 1.11
C ASN A 51 2.13 -12.96 1.00
N ILE A 52 2.54 -12.02 1.85
CA ILE A 52 3.96 -11.66 1.97
C ILE A 52 4.72 -12.85 2.58
N ALA A 53 4.21 -13.43 3.67
CA ALA A 53 4.82 -14.60 4.31
C ALA A 53 4.85 -15.83 3.38
N GLU A 54 3.78 -16.06 2.63
CA GLU A 54 3.67 -17.15 1.66
C GLU A 54 4.28 -16.82 0.29
N GLN A 55 4.81 -15.60 0.10
CA GLN A 55 5.44 -15.13 -1.14
C GLN A 55 4.55 -15.26 -2.40
N LYS A 56 3.24 -15.06 -2.23
CA LYS A 56 2.22 -15.16 -3.30
C LYS A 56 2.00 -13.81 -3.99
N LEU A 57 3.02 -13.36 -4.74
CA LEU A 57 3.00 -12.11 -5.50
C LEU A 57 1.74 -11.88 -6.37
N PRO A 58 1.21 -12.86 -7.13
CA PRO A 58 0.00 -12.66 -7.94
C PRO A 58 -1.24 -12.33 -7.10
N VAL A 59 -1.38 -12.94 -5.92
CA VAL A 59 -2.50 -12.70 -5.01
C VAL A 59 -2.38 -11.32 -4.38
N LEU A 60 -1.18 -10.92 -3.94
CA LEU A 60 -0.91 -9.56 -3.46
C LEU A 60 -1.31 -8.50 -4.49
N ARG A 61 -0.95 -8.71 -5.76
CA ARG A 61 -1.35 -7.80 -6.85
C ARG A 61 -2.86 -7.68 -6.96
N ASN A 62 -3.60 -8.79 -6.84
CA ASN A 62 -5.06 -8.78 -6.90
C ASN A 62 -5.68 -8.06 -5.69
N ILE A 63 -5.11 -8.21 -4.50
CA ILE A 63 -5.53 -7.48 -3.31
C ILE A 63 -5.30 -5.98 -3.49
N LEU A 64 -4.14 -5.57 -4.01
CA LEU A 64 -3.86 -4.16 -4.28
C LEU A 64 -4.80 -3.57 -5.34
N ARG A 65 -5.19 -4.35 -6.36
CA ARG A 65 -6.21 -3.94 -7.33
C ARG A 65 -7.57 -3.74 -6.67
N LEU A 66 -7.95 -4.60 -5.73
CA LEU A 66 -9.13 -4.39 -4.90
C LEU A 66 -9.02 -3.09 -4.11
N VAL A 67 -7.91 -2.82 -3.44
CA VAL A 67 -7.74 -1.56 -2.71
C VAL A 67 -7.90 -0.37 -3.65
N LYS A 68 -7.30 -0.40 -4.85
CA LYS A 68 -7.46 0.66 -5.85
C LYS A 68 -8.93 0.87 -6.21
N THR A 69 -9.65 -0.19 -6.54
CA THR A 69 -11.08 -0.12 -6.87
C THR A 69 -11.92 0.45 -5.72
N LEU A 70 -11.62 0.07 -4.48
CA LEU A 70 -12.31 0.61 -3.30
C LEU A 70 -12.00 2.08 -3.05
N VAL A 71 -10.75 2.50 -3.26
CA VAL A 71 -10.30 3.90 -3.10
C VAL A 71 -10.91 4.82 -4.16
N ASP A 72 -11.10 4.30 -5.37
CA ASP A 72 -11.66 5.04 -6.51
C ASP A 72 -13.18 5.10 -6.50
N ASN A 73 -13.86 4.23 -5.74
CA ASN A 73 -15.31 4.19 -5.69
C ASN A 73 -15.85 5.41 -4.92
N PRO A 74 -16.57 6.35 -5.58
CA PRO A 74 -17.07 7.56 -4.94
C PRO A 74 -18.22 7.31 -3.95
N GLN A 75 -18.88 6.16 -4.02
CA GLN A 75 -19.98 5.78 -3.14
C GLN A 75 -19.52 5.27 -1.78
N VAL A 76 -18.20 5.07 -1.59
CA VAL A 76 -17.63 4.39 -0.43
C VAL A 76 -16.68 5.33 0.29
N ASN A 77 -16.94 5.56 1.57
CA ASN A 77 -16.03 6.26 2.46
C ASN A 77 -15.10 5.25 3.15
N ILE A 78 -13.84 5.22 2.71
CA ILE A 78 -12.78 4.37 3.24
C ILE A 78 -12.08 4.93 4.48
N ASP A 79 -12.34 6.18 4.87
CA ASP A 79 -11.51 6.92 5.84
C ASP A 79 -11.45 6.23 7.20
N LYS A 80 -12.56 5.61 7.63
CA LYS A 80 -12.65 4.84 8.89
C LYS A 80 -11.78 3.58 8.89
N CYS A 81 -11.43 3.05 7.72
CA CYS A 81 -10.65 1.83 7.54
C CYS A 81 -9.17 2.10 7.23
N LEU A 82 -8.76 3.37 7.09
CA LEU A 82 -7.39 3.72 6.70
C LEU A 82 -6.34 3.30 7.72
N ASN A 83 -6.70 3.22 9.00
CA ASN A 83 -5.77 2.79 10.05
C ASN A 83 -5.29 1.34 9.86
N ASP A 84 -6.08 0.49 9.19
CA ASP A 84 -5.70 -0.89 8.87
C ASP A 84 -5.08 -0.99 7.46
N ILE A 85 -5.64 -0.24 6.49
CA ILE A 85 -5.20 -0.31 5.09
C ILE A 85 -3.82 0.31 4.90
N ILE A 86 -3.53 1.46 5.54
CA ILE A 86 -2.27 2.18 5.33
C ILE A 86 -1.05 1.38 5.81
N PRO A 87 -1.04 0.76 6.99
CA PRO A 87 0.05 -0.13 7.39
C PRO A 87 0.27 -1.28 6.42
N ALA A 88 -0.80 -1.88 5.88
CA ALA A 88 -0.69 -2.94 4.88
C ALA A 88 -0.06 -2.44 3.57
N LEU A 89 -0.47 -1.26 3.08
CA LEU A 89 0.16 -0.63 1.91
C LEU A 89 1.62 -0.27 2.19
N CYS A 90 1.93 0.30 3.35
CA CYS A 90 3.31 0.62 3.74
C CYS A 90 4.19 -0.64 3.75
N LEU A 91 3.68 -1.75 4.31
CA LEU A 91 4.36 -3.04 4.29
C LEU A 91 4.62 -3.50 2.85
N CYS A 92 3.66 -3.39 1.94
CA CYS A 92 3.85 -3.70 0.52
C CYS A 92 4.88 -2.79 -0.18
N VAL A 93 5.08 -1.55 0.28
CA VAL A 93 6.10 -0.64 -0.28
C VAL A 93 7.49 -1.01 0.21
N VAL A 94 7.64 -1.28 1.51
CA VAL A 94 8.97 -1.41 2.16
C VAL A 94 9.36 -2.82 2.56
N CYS A 95 8.53 -3.84 2.29
CA CYS A 95 8.85 -5.23 2.62
C CYS A 95 10.23 -5.62 2.08
N ARG A 96 10.98 -6.45 2.80
CA ARG A 96 12.31 -6.88 2.36
C ARG A 96 12.22 -7.90 1.24
N GLU A 97 11.33 -8.87 1.38
CA GLU A 97 11.27 -10.06 0.53
C GLU A 97 9.83 -10.33 0.10
N PHE A 98 9.62 -10.48 -1.21
CA PHE A 98 8.33 -10.84 -1.80
C PHE A 98 8.35 -12.21 -2.48
N SER A 99 9.54 -12.74 -2.74
CA SER A 99 9.82 -13.97 -3.47
C SER A 99 11.07 -14.60 -2.90
N ALA A 100 11.13 -15.93 -2.90
CA ALA A 100 12.36 -16.68 -2.58
C ALA A 100 13.43 -16.47 -3.66
N ASP A 101 13.01 -16.17 -4.88
CA ASP A 101 13.90 -15.80 -5.98
C ASP A 101 14.30 -14.32 -5.87
N PRO A 102 15.60 -14.01 -5.63
CA PRO A 102 16.09 -12.64 -5.58
C PRO A 102 16.06 -11.93 -6.94
N GLU A 103 16.02 -12.66 -8.05
CA GLU A 103 16.02 -12.10 -9.42
C GLU A 103 14.62 -11.77 -9.94
N ASP A 104 13.55 -12.13 -9.20
CA ASP A 104 12.17 -11.87 -9.62
C ASP A 104 11.85 -10.37 -9.55
N LYS A 105 12.09 -9.63 -10.63
CA LYS A 105 11.85 -8.18 -10.71
C LYS A 105 10.37 -7.77 -10.65
N ARG A 106 9.40 -8.69 -10.62
CA ARG A 106 7.96 -8.35 -10.58
C ARG A 106 7.55 -7.60 -9.31
N HIS A 107 8.30 -7.77 -8.22
CA HIS A 107 8.05 -7.08 -6.96
C HIS A 107 8.27 -5.56 -7.06
N PHE A 108 9.16 -5.07 -7.93
CA PHE A 108 9.34 -3.62 -8.16
C PHE A 108 8.05 -2.97 -8.70
N ARG A 109 7.43 -3.60 -9.70
CA ARG A 109 6.13 -3.15 -10.24
C ARG A 109 5.01 -3.18 -9.21
N LEU A 110 5.08 -4.11 -8.26
CA LEU A 110 4.11 -4.18 -7.17
C LEU A 110 4.30 -2.99 -6.21
N ARG A 111 5.55 -2.71 -5.81
CA ARG A 111 5.87 -1.54 -4.96
C ARG A 111 5.45 -0.22 -5.61
N GLU A 112 5.75 -0.01 -6.89
CA GLU A 112 5.33 1.17 -7.65
C GLU A 112 3.81 1.33 -7.63
N PHE A 113 3.08 0.25 -7.93
CA PHE A 113 1.62 0.28 -7.92
C PHE A 113 1.04 0.59 -6.53
N THR A 114 1.60 -0.02 -5.48
CA THR A 114 1.21 0.27 -4.09
C THR A 114 1.51 1.71 -3.70
N ALA A 115 2.66 2.25 -4.10
CA ALA A 115 3.07 3.62 -3.81
C ALA A 115 2.10 4.64 -4.42
N VAL A 116 1.66 4.41 -5.66
CA VAL A 116 0.63 5.25 -6.31
C VAL A 116 -0.70 5.21 -5.53
N ILE A 117 -1.14 4.02 -5.10
CA ILE A 117 -2.36 3.88 -4.28
C ILE A 117 -2.21 4.65 -2.96
N LEU A 118 -1.09 4.45 -2.27
CA LEU A 118 -0.79 5.09 -0.98
C LEU A 118 -0.77 6.62 -1.12
N ALA A 119 -0.14 7.14 -2.19
CA ALA A 119 -0.09 8.55 -2.48
C ALA A 119 -1.47 9.13 -2.80
N ASN A 120 -2.29 8.43 -3.59
CA ASN A 120 -3.67 8.86 -3.90
C ASN A 120 -4.52 9.01 -2.64
N ILE A 121 -4.35 8.11 -1.65
CA ILE A 121 -5.00 8.25 -0.35
C ILE A 121 -4.44 9.47 0.39
N CYS A 122 -3.12 9.56 0.55
CA CYS A 122 -2.47 10.60 1.36
C CYS A 122 -2.57 12.02 0.78
N LYS A 123 -2.83 12.16 -0.53
CA LYS A 123 -3.04 13.47 -1.19
C LYS A 123 -4.38 14.12 -0.83
N ARG A 124 -5.33 13.38 -0.25
CA ARG A 124 -6.60 13.96 0.22
C ARG A 124 -6.35 15.03 1.28
N PRO A 125 -6.99 16.22 1.19
CA PRO A 125 -6.65 17.37 2.02
C PRO A 125 -6.90 17.14 3.52
N HIS A 126 -7.97 16.41 3.85
CA HIS A 126 -8.34 16.07 5.23
C HIS A 126 -7.44 14.98 5.88
N LEU A 127 -6.50 14.40 5.13
CA LEU A 127 -5.58 13.35 5.61
C LEU A 127 -4.15 13.86 5.79
N ALA A 128 -3.97 15.15 6.07
CA ALA A 128 -2.65 15.76 6.26
C ALA A 128 -1.82 15.08 7.37
N ASP A 129 -2.44 14.72 8.50
CA ASP A 129 -1.77 14.04 9.61
C ASP A 129 -1.31 12.63 9.22
N VAL A 130 -2.17 11.91 8.49
CA VAL A 130 -1.86 10.58 7.96
C VAL A 130 -0.68 10.68 6.98
N ARG A 131 -0.71 11.64 6.05
CA ARG A 131 0.38 11.91 5.12
C ARG A 131 1.69 12.19 5.87
N ALA A 132 1.66 13.04 6.91
CA ALA A 132 2.85 13.35 7.70
C ALA A 132 3.44 12.11 8.40
N ARG A 133 2.59 11.24 8.96
CA ARG A 133 3.01 9.96 9.57
C ARG A 133 3.62 9.01 8.55
N VAL A 134 2.98 8.84 7.39
CA VAL A 134 3.47 7.99 6.29
C VAL A 134 4.81 8.51 5.77
N THR A 135 4.92 9.81 5.49
CA THR A 135 6.17 10.45 5.10
C THR A 135 7.28 10.19 6.12
N THR A 136 7.00 10.39 7.42
CA THR A 136 7.99 10.16 8.47
C THR A 136 8.45 8.70 8.51
N PHE A 137 7.52 7.76 8.37
CA PHE A 137 7.83 6.33 8.29
C PHE A 137 8.73 6.00 7.07
N LEU A 138 8.37 6.48 5.88
CA LEU A 138 9.16 6.25 4.66
C LEU A 138 10.56 6.87 4.76
N CYS A 139 10.68 8.07 5.33
CA CYS A 139 11.98 8.73 5.55
C CYS A 139 12.89 7.93 6.51
N ARG A 140 12.32 7.28 7.53
CA ARG A 140 13.08 6.45 8.48
C ARG A 140 13.71 5.22 7.82
N MET A 141 13.17 4.74 6.69
CA MET A 141 13.74 3.60 5.98
C MET A 141 15.18 3.86 5.50
N PHE A 142 15.53 5.10 5.19
CA PHE A 142 16.87 5.47 4.73
C PHE A 142 17.91 5.54 5.87
N THR A 143 17.46 5.61 7.12
CA THR A 143 18.32 5.54 8.31
C THR A 143 18.36 4.14 8.92
N ASP A 144 17.50 3.22 8.44
CA ASP A 144 17.43 1.86 8.96
C ASP A 144 18.51 0.97 8.32
N SER A 145 19.46 0.50 9.12
CA SER A 145 20.53 -0.40 8.67
C SER A 145 20.03 -1.75 8.17
N ARG A 146 18.76 -2.10 8.46
CA ARG A 146 18.11 -3.35 8.04
C ARG A 146 17.38 -3.22 6.70
N ALA A 147 17.27 -2.01 6.13
CA ALA A 147 16.60 -1.79 4.85
C ALA A 147 17.45 -2.31 3.69
N ASN A 148 16.87 -3.13 2.81
CA ASN A 148 17.53 -3.53 1.56
C ASN A 148 17.25 -2.54 0.43
N LEU A 149 17.98 -2.67 -0.69
CA LEU A 149 17.84 -1.76 -1.84
C LEU A 149 16.40 -1.71 -2.38
N ALA A 150 15.68 -2.83 -2.35
CA ALA A 150 14.29 -2.89 -2.81
C ALA A 150 13.34 -2.11 -1.88
N SER A 151 13.55 -2.18 -0.56
CA SER A 151 12.82 -1.37 0.43
C SER A 151 13.10 0.13 0.26
N LEU A 152 14.37 0.50 0.07
CA LEU A 152 14.78 1.89 -0.19
C LEU A 152 14.19 2.42 -1.49
N TYR A 153 14.20 1.62 -2.56
CA TYR A 153 13.56 1.95 -3.83
C TYR A 153 12.07 2.23 -3.66
N GLY A 154 11.35 1.33 -2.99
CA GLY A 154 9.92 1.51 -2.73
C GLY A 154 9.64 2.77 -1.92
N ALA A 155 10.44 3.03 -0.88
CA ALA A 155 10.31 4.24 -0.07
C ALA A 155 10.56 5.52 -0.88
N LEU A 156 11.61 5.52 -1.70
CA LEU A 156 11.94 6.64 -2.57
C LEU A 156 10.83 6.94 -3.58
N TYR A 157 10.33 5.89 -4.26
CA TYR A 157 9.26 6.02 -5.23
C TYR A 157 7.98 6.56 -4.57
N ALA A 158 7.60 6.06 -3.39
CA ALA A 158 6.45 6.54 -2.65
C ALA A 158 6.59 7.99 -2.18
N LEU A 159 7.77 8.41 -1.73
CA LEU A 159 8.03 9.82 -1.40
C LEU A 159 7.93 10.72 -2.64
N GLY A 160 8.44 10.27 -3.79
CA GLY A 160 8.29 10.95 -5.07
C GLY A 160 6.82 11.13 -5.47
N GLU A 161 6.02 10.07 -5.34
CA GLU A 161 4.59 10.12 -5.61
C GLU A 161 3.82 11.05 -4.64
N LEU A 162 4.26 11.19 -3.38
CA LEU A 162 3.66 12.12 -2.43
C LEU A 162 3.93 13.60 -2.74
N GLY A 163 5.00 13.92 -3.48
CA GLY A 163 5.31 15.24 -4.01
C GLY A 163 6.63 15.87 -3.52
N CYS A 164 7.15 16.84 -4.29
CA CYS A 164 8.48 17.41 -4.11
C CYS A 164 8.72 18.10 -2.75
N GLU A 165 7.71 18.70 -2.12
CA GLU A 165 7.87 19.35 -0.81
C GLU A 165 8.37 18.37 0.26
N VAL A 166 7.94 17.11 0.15
CA VAL A 166 8.36 16.03 1.04
C VAL A 166 9.83 15.69 0.81
N LEU A 167 10.25 15.61 -0.46
CA LEU A 167 11.65 15.38 -0.83
C LEU A 167 12.56 16.54 -0.39
N PHE A 168 12.11 17.80 -0.50
CA PHE A 168 12.87 18.96 -0.03
C PHE A 168 13.05 19.00 1.49
N LYS A 169 12.00 18.64 2.26
CA LYS A 169 12.13 18.45 3.72
C LYS A 169 13.16 17.36 4.05
N TYR A 170 13.16 16.27 3.29
CA TYR A 170 14.11 15.18 3.46
C TYR A 170 15.54 15.58 3.09
N TYR A 171 15.75 16.31 1.99
CA TYR A 171 17.07 16.82 1.61
C TYR A 171 17.65 17.69 2.73
N LYS A 172 16.85 18.61 3.30
CA LYS A 172 17.25 19.40 4.47
C LYS A 172 17.58 18.53 5.69
N PHE A 173 16.81 17.48 5.97
CA PHE A 173 17.08 16.55 7.07
C PHE A 173 18.40 15.78 6.87
N PHE A 174 18.68 15.35 5.64
CA PHE A 174 19.93 14.70 5.29
C PHE A 174 21.12 15.66 5.37
N THR A 175 20.99 16.90 4.86
CA THR A 175 22.05 17.93 5.00
C THR A 175 22.31 18.26 6.47
N PHE A 176 21.26 18.35 7.29
CA PHE A 176 21.37 18.60 8.73
C PHE A 176 22.07 17.44 9.45
N SER A 177 21.66 16.19 9.18
CA SER A 177 22.27 15.00 9.81
C SER A 177 23.72 14.78 9.38
N PHE A 178 24.04 15.04 8.11
CA PHE A 178 25.42 14.98 7.60
C PHE A 178 26.28 16.11 8.17
N SER A 179 25.73 17.32 8.33
CA SER A 179 26.44 18.44 8.97
C SER A 179 26.68 18.24 10.46
N LEU A 180 25.84 17.46 11.14
CA LEU A 180 26.02 17.08 12.53
C LEU A 180 27.09 15.97 12.67
N PHE A 181 27.13 15.03 11.73
CA PHE A 181 28.14 13.97 11.66
C PHE A 181 29.54 14.48 11.28
N MET A 182 29.65 15.53 10.47
CA MET A 182 30.93 16.19 10.12
C MET A 182 31.44 17.14 11.22
N ARG A 183 30.69 17.34 12.31
CA ARG A 183 31.06 18.22 13.45
C ARG A 183 31.43 17.45 14.73
N THR A 184 31.45 16.13 14.66
CA THR A 184 31.96 15.21 15.70
C THR A 184 33.18 14.49 15.19
#